data_AF-A0A9Q1M8K7-F1
#
_entry.id   AF-A0A9Q1M8K7-F1
#
_cell.length_a   1.000
_cell.length_b   1.000
_cell.length_c   1.000
_cell.angle_alpha   90.00
_cell.angle_beta   90.00
_cell.angle_gamma   90.00
#
_symmetry.space_group_name_H-M   'P 1'
#
loop_
_entity.id
_entity.type
_entity.pdbx_description
1 polymer ?
#
loop_
_entity_poly.entity_id
_entity_poly.type
_entity_poly.pdbx_seq_one_letter_code
_entity_poly.pdbx_strand_id
1 'polypeptide(L)'
;MSSKSLKQRTRISLTFFLLLITGSEFFPGRPIGLNFIAEADSAVTGNTNVGLHRKLLNQGNEVETNRIWGDKCSKSDIVINQGPTAPLPSGIPTYTVEIMNVCVSGCDISGIHLKCGWFSSARLINPRIFKRLRFDDCLVNDGKPLINGHTISFQYANTFRYPLTVSSVIC
;
A
#
# COMPACT_ATOMS: atom_id res chain seq x y z
N MET A 1 -53.35 -5.17 38.83
CA MET A 1 -52.40 -5.31 37.72
C MET A 1 -51.01 -5.47 38.32
N SER A 2 -50.39 -6.62 38.08
CA SER A 2 -49.12 -7.08 38.64
C SER A 2 -47.92 -6.49 37.88
N SER A 3 -46.85 -6.11 38.58
CA SER A 3 -45.48 -6.33 38.08
C SER A 3 -44.46 -6.16 39.21
N LYS A 4 -43.84 -7.28 39.61
CA LYS A 4 -42.72 -7.32 40.56
C LYS A 4 -41.40 -7.37 39.79
N SER A 5 -40.46 -6.54 40.21
CA SER A 5 -39.12 -6.38 39.68
C SER A 5 -38.22 -7.61 39.90
N LEU A 6 -37.30 -7.78 38.94
CA LEU A 6 -36.22 -8.76 38.78
C LEU A 6 -35.43 -9.10 40.05
N LYS A 7 -35.14 -10.40 40.24
CA LYS A 7 -33.81 -10.86 40.70
C LYS A 7 -33.56 -12.31 40.28
N GLN A 8 -32.92 -12.49 39.13
CA GLN A 8 -32.49 -13.80 38.63
C GLN A 8 -31.24 -14.24 39.41
N ARG A 9 -31.37 -15.30 40.21
CA ARG A 9 -30.28 -15.90 40.99
C ARG A 9 -29.56 -16.93 40.14
N THR A 10 -28.43 -16.54 39.53
CA THR A 10 -27.53 -17.43 38.81
C THR A 10 -26.74 -18.26 39.82
N ARG A 11 -26.96 -19.58 39.85
CA ARG A 11 -26.14 -20.55 40.59
C ARG A 11 -25.02 -21.03 39.67
N ILE A 12 -23.80 -20.58 39.88
CA ILE A 12 -22.60 -21.11 39.23
C ILE A 12 -22.11 -22.28 40.08
N SER A 13 -22.33 -23.51 39.61
CA SER A 13 -21.85 -24.72 40.27
C SER A 13 -20.41 -25.02 39.83
N LEU A 14 -19.56 -25.18 40.83
CA LEU A 14 -18.12 -25.39 40.76
C LEU A 14 -17.82 -26.90 40.73
N THR A 15 -17.44 -27.45 39.58
CA THR A 15 -16.88 -28.81 39.43
C THR A 15 -15.90 -28.76 38.24
N PHE A 16 -14.59 -28.61 38.43
CA PHE A 16 -13.61 -29.69 38.67
C PHE A 16 -13.79 -30.87 37.68
N PHE A 17 -12.92 -30.98 36.67
CA PHE A 17 -11.95 -32.07 36.58
C PHE A 17 -11.03 -31.91 35.35
N LEU A 18 -9.73 -32.08 35.62
CA LEU A 18 -8.62 -32.11 34.68
C LEU A 18 -8.73 -33.25 33.67
N LEU A 19 -8.20 -33.02 32.46
CA LEU A 19 -7.42 -34.04 31.75
C LEU A 19 -6.37 -33.37 30.84
N LEU A 20 -5.12 -33.53 31.26
CA LEU A 20 -3.92 -33.40 30.45
C LEU A 20 -3.86 -34.58 29.47
N ILE A 21 -3.67 -34.33 28.18
CA ILE A 21 -2.97 -35.29 27.31
C ILE A 21 -1.92 -34.53 26.52
N THR A 22 -0.68 -34.81 26.91
CA THR A 22 0.58 -34.49 26.26
C THR A 22 0.66 -35.14 24.89
N GLY A 23 1.07 -34.37 23.88
CA GLY A 23 1.46 -34.88 22.57
C GLY A 23 2.74 -34.22 22.10
N SER A 24 3.87 -34.62 22.67
CA SER A 24 5.17 -34.67 21.98
C SER A 24 5.17 -35.95 21.15
N GLU A 25 5.54 -35.94 19.88
CA GLU A 25 6.88 -36.22 19.32
C GLU A 25 6.60 -36.38 17.79
N PHE A 26 7.45 -36.14 16.79
CA PHE A 26 8.85 -36.52 16.62
C PHE A 26 9.28 -35.94 15.25
N PHE A 27 10.43 -35.26 15.18
CA PHE A 27 11.12 -34.99 13.91
C PHE A 27 11.88 -36.24 13.46
N PRO A 28 11.97 -36.48 12.14
CA PRO A 28 13.31 -36.70 11.60
C PRO A 28 13.51 -35.96 10.27
N GLY A 29 14.55 -35.14 10.24
CA GLY A 29 15.12 -34.66 8.98
C GLY A 29 15.77 -35.80 8.19
N ARG A 30 15.94 -35.57 6.89
CA ARG A 30 16.92 -36.29 6.07
C ARG A 30 17.63 -35.31 5.14
N PRO A 31 18.97 -35.40 4.97
CA PRO A 31 19.76 -34.34 4.36
C PRO A 31 20.37 -34.74 2.99
N ILE A 32 21.06 -33.76 2.38
CA ILE A 32 22.13 -33.83 1.37
C ILE A 32 21.75 -34.03 -0.10
N GLY A 33 22.22 -33.07 -0.92
CA GLY A 33 22.39 -33.18 -2.36
C GLY A 33 23.02 -31.92 -2.98
N LEU A 34 24.23 -31.54 -2.55
CA LEU A 34 25.10 -30.56 -3.23
C LEU A 34 26.10 -31.34 -4.09
N ASN A 35 26.20 -31.01 -5.39
CA ASN A 35 27.21 -31.38 -6.40
C ASN A 35 26.57 -31.12 -7.80
N PHE A 36 27.15 -30.51 -8.84
CA PHE A 36 28.51 -30.31 -9.34
C PHE A 36 28.57 -29.07 -10.28
N ILE A 37 29.76 -28.46 -10.43
CA ILE A 37 30.09 -27.39 -11.39
C ILE A 37 30.91 -28.00 -12.56
N ALA A 38 30.78 -27.40 -13.77
CA ALA A 38 31.62 -27.49 -15.00
C ALA A 38 31.57 -28.82 -15.79
N GLU A 39 31.65 -28.86 -17.13
CA GLU A 39 32.42 -28.03 -18.08
C GLU A 39 31.85 -28.06 -19.53
N ALA A 40 32.39 -27.18 -20.39
CA ALA A 40 32.18 -26.86 -21.81
C ALA A 40 32.32 -28.05 -22.80
N ASP A 41 32.12 -27.99 -24.13
CA ASP A 41 32.16 -26.94 -25.16
C ASP A 41 31.52 -27.52 -26.45
N SER A 42 31.06 -26.68 -27.39
CA SER A 42 31.05 -26.95 -28.84
C SER A 42 30.53 -25.74 -29.62
N ALA A 43 31.46 -24.94 -30.13
CA ALA A 43 31.23 -23.95 -31.16
C ALA A 43 31.02 -24.61 -32.54
N VAL A 44 30.00 -24.20 -33.31
CA VAL A 44 30.14 -24.02 -34.77
C VAL A 44 29.31 -22.81 -35.23
N THR A 45 30.04 -21.96 -35.93
CA THR A 45 29.77 -20.71 -36.63
C THR A 45 28.58 -20.72 -37.59
N GLY A 46 27.77 -19.66 -37.55
CA GLY A 46 26.78 -19.32 -38.58
C GLY A 46 26.57 -17.82 -38.65
N ASN A 47 27.28 -17.17 -39.57
CA ASN A 47 27.27 -15.73 -39.80
C ASN A 47 26.04 -15.33 -40.65
N THR A 48 25.14 -14.49 -40.14
CA THR A 48 24.14 -13.80 -40.95
C THR A 48 24.03 -12.34 -40.51
N ASN A 49 24.70 -11.46 -41.24
CA ASN A 49 24.43 -10.04 -41.23
C ASN A 49 23.04 -9.79 -41.84
N VAL A 50 22.06 -9.46 -40.99
CA VAL A 50 20.85 -8.75 -41.41
C VAL A 50 20.68 -7.59 -40.45
N GLY A 51 21.16 -6.42 -40.89
CA GLY A 51 20.82 -5.16 -40.27
C GLY A 51 19.32 -4.95 -40.36
N LEU A 52 18.66 -4.89 -39.20
CA LEU A 52 17.36 -4.28 -39.10
C LEU A 52 17.38 -3.33 -37.91
N HIS A 53 17.36 -2.03 -38.24
CA HIS A 53 17.12 -0.93 -37.32
C HIS A 53 16.04 -1.33 -36.31
N ARG A 54 16.43 -1.56 -35.05
CA ARG A 54 15.47 -1.55 -33.95
C ARG A 54 15.06 -0.10 -33.72
N LYS A 55 14.02 0.27 -34.45
CA LYS A 55 13.24 1.50 -34.33
C LYS A 55 12.83 1.61 -32.85
N LEU A 56 13.48 2.52 -32.12
CA LEU A 56 12.97 3.00 -30.83
C LEU A 56 11.58 3.56 -31.09
N LEU A 57 10.55 2.97 -30.48
CA LEU A 57 9.26 3.63 -30.40
C LEU A 57 9.46 4.85 -29.51
N ASN A 58 9.67 5.98 -30.18
CA ASN A 58 9.51 7.31 -29.64
C ASN A 58 8.04 7.49 -29.26
N GLN A 59 7.66 6.94 -28.10
CA GLN A 59 6.43 7.31 -27.44
C GLN A 59 6.80 8.46 -26.51
N GLY A 60 6.64 9.67 -27.03
CA GLY A 60 6.72 10.89 -26.25
C GLY A 60 5.62 10.87 -25.19
N ASN A 61 5.95 10.25 -24.06
CA ASN A 61 5.43 10.70 -22.79
C ASN A 61 6.48 11.65 -22.26
N GLU A 62 6.05 12.86 -21.93
CA GLU A 62 6.80 13.91 -21.27
C GLU A 62 7.54 13.33 -20.06
N VAL A 63 8.77 12.89 -20.29
CA VAL A 63 9.72 12.66 -19.21
C VAL A 63 10.14 14.06 -18.81
N GLU A 64 9.60 14.55 -17.69
CA GLU A 64 10.07 15.79 -17.06
C GLU A 64 11.50 15.56 -16.53
N THR A 65 12.47 15.60 -17.42
CA THR A 65 13.89 15.69 -17.10
C THR A 65 14.32 17.15 -17.21
N ASN A 66 14.52 17.78 -16.04
CA ASN A 66 15.70 18.62 -15.73
C ASN A 66 15.55 19.21 -14.32
N ARG A 67 16.02 18.48 -13.30
CA ARG A 67 16.24 19.05 -11.96
C ARG A 67 17.68 19.50 -11.80
N ILE A 68 18.06 20.49 -12.61
CA ILE A 68 19.23 21.33 -12.37
C ILE A 68 18.69 22.54 -11.60
N TRP A 69 18.66 22.43 -10.27
CA TRP A 69 18.32 23.48 -9.31
C TRP A 69 17.23 24.47 -9.76
N GLY A 70 15.97 24.07 -9.63
CA GLY A 70 14.84 24.98 -9.72
C GLY A 70 14.01 24.85 -8.45
N ASP A 71 13.71 25.99 -7.81
CA ASP A 71 12.88 26.13 -6.59
C ASP A 71 11.40 25.73 -6.80
N LYS A 72 11.11 24.97 -7.85
CA LYS A 72 9.77 24.57 -8.26
C LYS A 72 9.52 23.12 -7.86
N CYS A 73 8.50 22.90 -7.03
CA CYS A 73 7.97 21.57 -6.78
C CYS A 73 7.18 21.07 -7.99
N SER A 74 7.11 19.75 -8.18
CA SER A 74 6.30 19.12 -9.22
C SER A 74 5.38 18.06 -8.60
N LYS A 75 4.38 17.60 -9.37
CA LYS A 75 3.48 16.51 -8.95
C LYS A 75 4.23 15.22 -8.68
N SER A 76 5.37 15.02 -9.35
CA SER A 76 6.26 13.87 -9.17
C SER A 76 6.97 13.85 -7.82
N ASP A 77 6.99 14.96 -7.08
CA ASP A 77 7.52 15.02 -5.72
C ASP A 77 6.55 14.44 -4.67
N ILE A 78 5.30 14.18 -5.06
CA ILE A 78 4.34 13.48 -4.21
C ILE A 78 4.29 12.02 -4.63
N VAL A 79 4.82 11.15 -3.77
CA VAL A 79 4.80 9.69 -3.97
C VAL A 79 3.66 9.08 -3.19
N ILE A 80 2.90 8.20 -3.85
CA ILE A 80 1.77 7.48 -3.25
C ILE A 80 2.09 5.99 -3.26
N ASN A 81 2.26 5.41 -2.08
CA ASN A 81 2.37 3.98 -1.90
C ASN A 81 1.05 3.44 -1.36
N GLN A 82 0.64 2.25 -1.82
CA GLN A 82 -0.45 1.54 -1.17
C GLN A 82 -0.17 0.04 -1.13
N GLY A 83 -0.58 -0.60 -0.06
CA GLY A 83 -0.40 -2.03 0.17
C GLY A 83 -1.57 -2.64 0.94
N PRO A 84 -1.87 -3.93 0.74
CA PRO A 84 -2.85 -4.64 1.56
C PRO A 84 -2.37 -4.72 3.01
N THR A 85 -3.31 -4.70 3.95
CA THR A 85 -3.06 -4.94 5.38
C THR A 85 -4.12 -5.88 5.95
N ALA A 86 -4.09 -6.13 7.26
CA ALA A 86 -5.05 -6.99 7.93
C ALA A 86 -6.50 -6.56 7.58
N PRO A 87 -7.35 -7.48 7.10
CA PRO A 87 -8.73 -7.17 6.77
C PRO A 87 -9.50 -6.80 8.04
N LEU A 88 -10.65 -6.15 7.86
CA LEU A 88 -11.57 -5.93 8.98
C LEU A 88 -12.10 -7.27 9.51
N PRO A 89 -12.55 -7.35 10.79
CA PRO A 89 -13.18 -8.56 11.32
C PRO A 89 -14.40 -9.04 10.52
N SER A 90 -15.03 -8.15 9.75
CA SER A 90 -16.10 -8.44 8.79
C SER A 90 -15.63 -9.14 7.51
N GLY A 91 -14.32 -9.28 7.30
CA GLY A 91 -13.72 -9.86 6.09
C GLY A 91 -13.50 -8.86 4.94
N ILE A 92 -13.85 -7.58 5.12
CA ILE A 92 -13.62 -6.56 4.10
C ILE A 92 -12.11 -6.29 3.96
N PRO A 93 -11.54 -6.33 2.75
CA PRO A 93 -10.12 -6.01 2.53
C PRO A 93 -9.77 -4.60 3.01
N THR A 94 -8.59 -4.47 3.61
CA THR A 94 -8.04 -3.19 4.06
C THR A 94 -6.77 -2.88 3.30
N TYR A 95 -6.59 -1.61 2.95
CA TYR A 95 -5.39 -1.10 2.30
C TYR A 95 -4.82 0.06 3.10
N THR A 96 -3.51 0.04 3.29
CA THR A 96 -2.75 1.18 3.81
C THR A 96 -2.30 2.05 2.66
N VAL A 97 -2.46 3.36 2.79
CA VAL A 97 -1.98 4.38 1.86
C VAL A 97 -0.95 5.23 2.58
N GLU A 98 0.17 5.48 1.92
CA GLU A 98 1.23 6.37 2.38
C GLU A 98 1.48 7.42 1.30
N ILE A 99 1.38 8.69 1.68
CA ILE A 99 1.60 9.84 0.80
C ILE A 99 2.80 10.60 1.34
N MET A 100 3.84 10.75 0.51
CA MET A 100 5.13 11.28 0.90
C MET A 100 5.49 12.51 0.07
N ASN A 101 6.05 13.54 0.70
CA ASN A 101 6.75 14.62 -0.01
C ASN A 101 8.24 14.27 -0.11
N VAL A 102 8.71 13.96 -1.32
CA VAL A 102 10.10 13.60 -1.63
C VAL A 102 10.82 14.69 -2.43
N CYS A 103 10.36 15.94 -2.32
CA CYS A 103 10.95 17.08 -3.01
C CYS A 103 12.46 17.20 -2.75
N VAL A 104 13.28 17.05 -3.78
CA VAL A 104 14.75 17.00 -3.63
C VAL A 104 15.34 18.35 -3.22
N SER A 105 14.67 19.46 -3.56
CA SER A 105 15.09 20.82 -3.18
C SER A 105 14.72 21.20 -1.73
N GLY A 106 14.07 20.31 -0.97
CA GLY A 106 13.64 20.60 0.40
C GLY A 106 12.37 21.45 0.49
N CYS A 107 11.54 21.45 -0.55
CA CYS A 107 10.33 22.26 -0.61
C CYS A 107 9.14 21.65 0.16
N ASP A 108 8.27 22.51 0.67
CA ASP A 108 6.99 22.12 1.28
C ASP A 108 5.88 22.21 0.23
N ILE A 109 5.03 21.18 0.16
CA ILE A 109 4.00 21.07 -0.88
C ILE A 109 2.62 21.13 -0.24
N SER A 110 1.81 22.10 -0.63
CA SER A 110 0.45 22.32 -0.12
C SER A 110 -0.60 22.06 -1.19
N GLY A 111 -1.89 22.14 -0.84
CA GLY A 111 -2.98 22.01 -1.81
C GLY A 111 -2.91 20.72 -2.62
N ILE A 112 -2.55 19.60 -1.99
CA ILE A 112 -2.37 18.32 -2.66
C ILE A 112 -3.75 17.71 -2.95
N HIS A 113 -4.10 17.66 -4.24
CA HIS A 113 -5.31 17.01 -4.73
C HIS A 113 -4.98 15.72 -5.44
N LEU A 114 -5.71 14.64 -5.11
CA LEU A 114 -5.61 13.35 -5.76
C LEU A 114 -6.86 13.05 -6.57
N LYS A 115 -6.66 12.43 -7.74
CA LYS A 115 -7.71 11.68 -8.43
C LYS A 115 -7.99 10.41 -7.65
N CYS A 116 -9.26 10.20 -7.33
CA CYS A 116 -9.72 9.13 -6.44
C CYS A 116 -11.05 8.51 -6.89
N GLY A 117 -11.58 8.89 -8.05
CA GLY A 117 -12.86 8.44 -8.60
C GLY A 117 -14.01 8.42 -7.59
N TRP A 118 -14.65 7.26 -7.48
CA TRP A 118 -15.72 6.98 -6.51
C TRP A 118 -15.17 6.49 -5.16
N PHE A 119 -14.12 7.11 -4.63
CA PHE A 119 -13.52 6.71 -3.35
C PHE A 119 -14.56 6.57 -2.23
N SER A 120 -14.56 5.42 -1.58
CA SER A 120 -15.43 5.08 -0.45
C SER A 120 -14.70 4.10 0.46
N SER A 121 -15.01 4.12 1.75
CA SER A 121 -14.39 3.26 2.75
C SER A 121 -15.42 2.83 3.80
N ALA A 122 -15.42 1.54 4.12
CA ALA A 122 -16.20 0.99 5.23
C ALA A 122 -15.63 1.39 6.61
N ARG A 123 -14.36 1.81 6.65
CA ARG A 123 -13.70 2.34 7.84
C ARG A 123 -13.67 3.87 7.81
N LEU A 124 -13.95 4.50 8.94
CA LEU A 124 -13.84 5.95 9.10
C LEU A 124 -12.38 6.41 8.94
N ILE A 125 -12.16 7.35 8.04
CA ILE A 125 -10.87 8.02 7.82
C ILE A 125 -10.98 9.42 8.39
N ASN A 126 -9.92 9.89 9.05
CA ASN A 126 -9.90 11.25 9.59
C ASN A 126 -9.97 12.28 8.44
N PRO A 127 -11.00 13.13 8.37
CA PRO A 127 -11.16 14.07 7.25
C PRO A 127 -10.07 15.16 7.21
N ARG A 128 -9.28 15.34 8.28
CA ARG A 128 -8.13 16.24 8.29
C ARG A 128 -6.90 15.68 7.57
N ILE A 129 -6.81 14.37 7.39
CA ILE A 129 -5.68 13.75 6.66
C ILE A 129 -6.05 13.42 5.21
N PHE A 130 -7.30 12.99 4.98
CA PHE A 130 -7.79 12.64 3.65
C PHE A 130 -9.31 12.76 3.59
N LYS A 131 -9.83 13.52 2.62
CA LYS A 131 -11.28 13.63 2.38
C LYS A 131 -11.59 13.78 0.90
N ARG A 132 -12.66 13.15 0.44
CA ARG A 132 -13.20 13.36 -0.91
C ARG A 132 -14.05 14.62 -0.94
N LEU A 133 -13.71 15.58 -1.79
CA LEU A 133 -14.46 16.83 -1.96
C LEU A 133 -15.61 16.66 -2.95
N ARG A 134 -15.34 15.97 -4.07
CA ARG A 134 -16.30 15.67 -5.13
C ARG A 134 -15.85 14.41 -5.89
N PHE A 135 -16.58 14.03 -6.93
CA PHE A 135 -16.15 12.94 -7.81
C PHE A 135 -14.74 13.21 -8.34
N ASP A 136 -13.86 12.21 -8.20
CA ASP A 136 -12.48 12.22 -8.66
C ASP A 136 -11.57 13.33 -8.09
N ASP A 137 -11.96 13.92 -6.96
CA ASP A 137 -11.18 14.97 -6.29
C ASP A 137 -11.15 14.74 -4.78
N CYS A 138 -9.98 14.36 -4.29
CA CYS A 138 -9.70 14.12 -2.89
C CYS A 138 -8.59 15.06 -2.38
N LEU A 139 -8.82 15.69 -1.24
CA LEU A 139 -7.88 16.59 -0.58
C LEU A 139 -7.06 15.85 0.48
N VAL A 140 -5.76 16.07 0.46
CA VAL A 140 -4.80 15.55 1.44
C VAL A 140 -4.44 16.62 2.45
N ASN A 141 -4.22 16.22 3.70
CA ASN A 141 -3.76 17.08 4.80
C ASN A 141 -4.59 18.35 5.03
N ASP A 142 -5.89 18.32 4.69
CA ASP A 142 -6.76 19.50 4.74
C ASP A 142 -6.23 20.69 3.90
N GLY A 143 -5.44 20.41 2.86
CA GLY A 143 -4.78 21.40 2.00
C GLY A 143 -3.53 22.04 2.61
N LYS A 144 -3.17 21.70 3.86
CA LYS A 144 -1.99 22.24 4.53
C LYS A 144 -0.69 21.70 3.91
N PRO A 145 0.41 22.45 4.01
CA PRO A 145 1.71 22.00 3.55
C PRO A 145 2.10 20.65 4.16
N LEU A 146 2.50 19.72 3.30
CA LEU A 146 3.22 18.51 3.68
C LEU A 146 4.71 18.85 3.62
N ILE A 147 5.34 18.89 4.79
CA ILE A 147 6.75 19.26 4.93
C ILE A 147 7.64 18.25 4.21
N ASN A 148 8.76 18.70 3.66
CA ASN A 148 9.72 17.80 3.02
C ASN A 148 10.09 16.58 3.91
N GLY A 149 10.07 15.38 3.33
CA GLY A 149 10.35 14.13 4.03
C GLY A 149 9.21 13.62 4.92
N HIS A 150 8.13 14.40 5.12
CA HIS A 150 6.98 13.93 5.89
C HIS A 150 6.10 12.97 5.09
N THR A 151 5.50 12.05 5.83
CA THR A 151 4.59 11.02 5.31
C THR A 151 3.27 11.07 6.04
N ILE A 152 2.17 11.08 5.29
CA ILE A 152 0.82 10.87 5.82
C ILE A 152 0.42 9.43 5.53
N SER A 153 0.01 8.71 6.56
CA SER A 153 -0.47 7.34 6.45
C SER A 153 -1.91 7.22 6.92
N PHE A 154 -2.72 6.49 6.16
CA PHE A 154 -4.08 6.14 6.56
C PHE A 154 -4.49 4.79 5.97
N GLN A 155 -5.52 4.19 6.55
CA GLN A 155 -6.07 2.93 6.07
C GLN A 155 -7.52 3.11 5.63
N TYR A 156 -7.87 2.48 4.51
CA TYR A 156 -9.25 2.39 4.03
C TYR A 156 -9.64 0.93 3.82
N ALA A 157 -10.93 0.65 3.92
CA ALA A 157 -11.46 -0.68 3.73
C ALA A 157 -12.49 -0.68 2.60
N ASN A 158 -12.24 -1.45 1.54
CA ASN A 158 -13.14 -1.59 0.41
C ASN A 158 -12.89 -2.91 -0.32
N THR A 159 -13.83 -3.34 -1.16
CA THR A 159 -13.74 -4.58 -1.94
C THR A 159 -12.60 -4.57 -2.97
N PHE A 160 -12.10 -3.39 -3.35
CA PHE A 160 -10.97 -3.25 -4.27
C PHE A 160 -10.09 -2.06 -3.89
N ARG A 161 -8.84 -2.10 -4.39
CA ARG A 161 -7.87 -1.03 -4.26
C ARG A 161 -8.20 0.11 -5.23
N TYR A 162 -8.27 1.35 -4.74
CA TYR A 162 -8.45 2.53 -5.59
C TYR A 162 -7.14 2.97 -6.26
N PRO A 163 -7.16 3.31 -7.57
CA PRO A 163 -6.01 3.86 -8.28
C PRO A 163 -5.86 5.36 -7.94
N LEU A 164 -5.15 5.65 -6.84
CA LEU A 164 -4.91 7.03 -6.42
C LEU A 164 -3.75 7.64 -7.22
N THR A 165 -3.96 8.81 -7.82
CA THR A 165 -2.92 9.54 -8.57
C THR A 165 -2.94 11.03 -8.27
N VAL A 166 -1.80 11.70 -8.31
CA VAL A 166 -1.70 13.14 -8.04
C VAL A 166 -2.33 13.95 -9.18
N SER A 167 -3.29 14.82 -8.85
CA SER A 167 -3.98 15.69 -9.80
C SER A 167 -3.31 17.06 -9.88
N SER A 168 -3.11 17.71 -8.73
CA SER A 168 -2.50 19.04 -8.62
C SER A 168 -1.82 19.23 -7.26
N VAL A 169 -0.88 20.15 -7.22
CA VAL A 169 -0.11 20.55 -6.04
C VAL A 169 0.14 22.06 -6.09
N ILE A 170 0.41 22.66 -4.93
CA ILE A 170 0.79 24.07 -4.80
C ILE A 170 2.15 24.14 -4.09
N CYS A 171 3.10 24.76 -4.79
CA CYS A 171 4.29 25.40 -4.27
C CYS A 171 4.07 26.93 -4.42
#